data_AF-A0A8T6RDV4-F1
#
_entry.id   AF-A0A8T6RDV4-F1
#
_cell.length_a   1.000
_cell.length_b   1.000
_cell.length_c   1.000
_cell.angle_alpha   90.00
_cell.angle_beta   90.00
_cell.angle_gamma   90.00
#
_symmetry.space_group_name_H-M   'P 1'
#
loop_
_entity.id
_entity.type
_entity.pdbx_description
1 polymer ?
#
loop_
_entity_poly.entity_id
_entity_poly.type
_entity_poly.pdbx_seq_one_letter_code
_entity_poly.pdbx_strand_id
1 'polypeptide(L)'
;MEAIEAKIKHGLEDKGIKCQSVYRIPDPDDPRLLLSFHSHDSQKITTMRIQHVLNSLGVGEFNVPKEFQRLSAAFLHLEVSMGAKTEKKIAPRAT
;
A
#
# COMPACT_ATOMS: atom_id res chain seq x y z
N MET A 1 -3.38 -4.77 -15.89
CA MET A 1 -2.54 -5.59 -15.00
C MET A 1 -2.39 -4.89 -13.63
N GLU A 2 -3.44 -4.27 -13.06
CA GLU A 2 -3.28 -3.23 -12.00
C GLU A 2 -4.44 -3.16 -10.97
N ALA A 3 -5.22 -4.24 -10.80
CA ALA A 3 -6.46 -4.16 -10.02
C ALA A 3 -6.23 -3.78 -8.53
N ILE A 4 -5.15 -4.26 -7.91
CA ILE A 4 -4.91 -4.03 -6.48
C ILE A 4 -4.32 -2.65 -6.19
N GLU A 5 -3.45 -2.13 -7.05
CA GLU A 5 -2.84 -0.79 -6.89
C GLU A 5 -3.91 0.30 -7.01
N ALA A 6 -4.79 0.18 -8.01
CA ALA A 6 -5.92 1.08 -8.18
C ALA A 6 -6.93 0.98 -7.02
N LYS A 7 -7.28 -0.24 -6.57
CA LYS A 7 -8.15 -0.44 -5.39
C LYS A 7 -7.56 0.20 -4.14
N ILE A 8 -6.26 0.00 -3.88
CA ILE A 8 -5.59 0.56 -2.71
C ILE A 8 -5.56 2.08 -2.78
N LYS A 9 -5.18 2.64 -3.93
CA LYS A 9 -5.15 4.09 -4.14
C LYS A 9 -6.53 4.70 -3.89
N HIS A 10 -7.57 4.19 -4.55
CA HIS A 10 -8.94 4.68 -4.35
C HIS A 10 -9.46 4.46 -2.94
N GLY A 11 -9.14 3.32 -2.32
CA GLY A 11 -9.55 3.03 -0.94
C GLY A 11 -8.91 3.98 0.08
N LEU A 12 -7.66 4.37 -0.14
CA LEU A 12 -7.00 5.38 0.68
C LEU A 12 -7.63 6.76 0.45
N GLU A 13 -7.89 7.15 -0.80
CA GLU A 13 -8.51 8.42 -1.15
C GLU A 13 -9.93 8.57 -0.58
N ASP A 14 -10.76 7.52 -0.63
CA ASP A 14 -12.11 7.46 -0.02
C ASP A 14 -12.07 7.75 1.49
N LYS A 15 -11.00 7.33 2.16
CA LYS A 15 -10.77 7.55 3.59
C LYS A 15 -10.05 8.87 3.91
N GLY A 16 -9.94 9.75 2.91
CA GLY A 16 -9.31 11.05 3.01
C GLY A 16 -7.77 11.01 3.11
N ILE A 17 -7.16 9.91 2.66
CA ILE A 17 -5.71 9.73 2.61
C ILE A 17 -5.25 9.86 1.16
N LYS A 18 -4.67 11.00 0.80
CA LYS A 18 -4.12 11.20 -0.55
C LYS A 18 -2.82 10.43 -0.71
N CYS A 19 -2.91 9.27 -1.36
CA CYS A 19 -1.75 8.51 -1.79
C CYS A 19 -1.33 8.97 -3.19
N GLN A 20 -0.11 9.48 -3.32
CA GLN A 20 0.43 9.97 -4.59
C GLN A 20 0.59 8.80 -5.58
N SER A 21 1.22 7.73 -5.11
CA SER A 21 1.54 6.56 -5.91
C SER A 21 1.57 5.30 -5.07
N VAL A 22 1.16 4.19 -5.68
CA VAL A 22 1.24 2.83 -5.15
C VAL A 22 2.06 2.03 -6.15
N TYR A 23 3.16 1.42 -5.70
CA TYR A 23 4.01 0.60 -6.54
C TYR A 23 4.15 -0.78 -5.94
N ARG A 24 3.98 -1.83 -6.74
CA ARG A 24 4.33 -3.18 -6.30
C ARG A 24 5.81 -3.45 -6.44
N ILE A 25 6.45 -3.86 -5.34
CA ILE A 25 7.83 -4.34 -5.36
C ILE A 25 7.80 -5.80 -5.86
N PRO A 26 8.48 -6.11 -6.98
CA PRO A 26 8.50 -7.45 -7.54
C PRO A 26 9.41 -8.33 -6.69
N ASP A 27 8.80 -9.01 -5.71
CA ASP A 27 9.46 -10.04 -4.91
C ASP A 27 8.55 -11.29 -4.93
N PRO A 28 9.07 -12.44 -5.40
CA PRO A 28 8.28 -13.66 -5.56
C PRO A 28 7.93 -14.34 -4.23
N ASP A 29 8.71 -14.11 -3.17
CA ASP A 29 8.54 -14.75 -1.87
C ASP A 29 7.87 -13.82 -0.85
N ASP A 30 8.13 -12.50 -0.93
CA ASP A 30 7.59 -11.48 -0.03
C ASP A 30 6.95 -10.32 -0.80
N PRO A 31 5.70 -10.47 -1.28
CA PRO A 31 5.04 -9.43 -2.05
C PRO A 31 4.87 -8.15 -1.21
N ARG A 32 5.48 -7.06 -1.68
CA ARG A 32 5.49 -5.76 -0.99
C ARG A 32 4.91 -4.65 -1.87
N LEU A 33 4.39 -3.63 -1.22
CA LEU A 33 3.89 -2.41 -1.84
C LEU A 33 4.62 -1.19 -1.28
N LEU A 34 5.06 -0.30 -2.14
CA LEU A 34 5.56 1.00 -1.77
C LEU A 34 4.46 2.04 -1.96
N LEU A 35 4.07 2.70 -0.88
CA LEU A 35 3.12 3.80 -0.87
C LEU A 35 3.89 5.12 -0.74
N SER A 36 3.63 6.06 -1.63
CA SER A 36 4.20 7.41 -1.59
C SER A 36 3.13 8.43 -1.22
N PHE A 37 3.44 9.32 -0.28
CA PHE A 37 2.58 10.39 0.19
C PHE A 37 3.31 11.72 0.12
N HIS A 38 2.61 12.80 -0.23
CA HIS A 38 3.19 14.13 -0.21
C HIS A 38 3.32 14.61 1.24
N SER A 39 4.51 15.06 1.66
CA SER A 39 4.78 15.46 3.06
C SER A 39 3.81 16.52 3.58
N HIS A 40 3.31 17.42 2.71
CA HIS A 40 2.40 18.50 3.07
C HIS A 40 0.96 18.04 3.33
N ASP A 41 0.44 17.06 2.57
CA ASP A 41 -0.88 16.48 2.79
C ASP A 41 -0.88 15.43 3.92
N SER A 42 0.32 15.02 4.40
CA SER A 42 0.48 13.88 5.30
C SER A 42 0.52 14.21 6.79
N GLN A 43 0.37 15.47 7.19
CA GLN A 43 0.51 15.89 8.59
C GLN A 43 -0.44 15.17 9.59
N LYS A 44 -1.51 14.53 9.10
CA LYS A 44 -2.49 13.79 9.92
C LYS A 44 -2.52 12.29 9.65
N ILE A 45 -1.59 11.77 8.85
CA ILE A 45 -1.56 10.36 8.47
C ILE A 45 -0.64 9.62 9.44
N THR A 46 -1.15 8.55 10.03
CA THR A 46 -0.37 7.60 10.85
C THR A 46 -0.31 6.25 10.16
N THR A 47 0.76 5.50 10.41
CA THR A 47 0.95 4.13 9.91
C THR A 47 -0.18 3.20 10.37
N MET A 48 -0.65 3.35 11.62
CA MET A 48 -1.82 2.63 12.14
C MET A 48 -3.10 2.92 11.35
N ARG A 49 -3.34 4.18 10.98
CA ARG A 49 -4.52 4.54 10.18
C ARG A 49 -4.45 3.93 8.79
N ILE A 50 -3.27 3.97 8.16
CA ILE A 50 -3.05 3.29 6.87
C ILE A 50 -3.32 1.80 7.00
N GLN A 51 -2.77 1.13 8.02
CA GLN A 51 -3.00 -0.29 8.24
C GLN A 51 -4.48 -0.63 8.38
N HIS A 52 -5.22 0.15 9.16
CA HIS A 52 -6.65 -0.07 9.35
C HIS A 52 -7.42 0.08 8.04
N VAL A 53 -7.12 1.11 7.25
CA VAL A 53 -7.76 1.32 5.95
C VAL A 53 -7.44 0.17 5.01
N LEU A 54 -6.17 -0.19 4.83
CA LEU A 54 -5.74 -1.26 3.93
C LEU A 54 -6.40 -2.60 4.27
N ASN A 55 -6.43 -2.98 5.54
CA ASN A 55 -7.09 -4.22 5.99
C ASN A 55 -8.62 -4.15 5.84
N SER A 56 -9.21 -2.95 5.92
CA SER A 56 -10.64 -2.74 5.68
C SER A 56 -11.03 -2.81 4.20
N LEU A 57 -10.08 -2.76 3.24
CA LEU A 57 -10.39 -2.84 1.81
C LEU A 57 -10.79 -4.27 1.37
N GLY A 58 -10.58 -5.27 2.22
CA GLY A 58 -10.93 -6.66 1.91
C GLY A 58 -10.09 -7.30 0.80
N VAL A 59 -8.99 -6.67 0.39
CA VAL A 59 -8.08 -7.19 -0.65
C VAL A 59 -6.97 -8.08 -0.05
N GLY A 60 -6.86 -8.12 1.28
CA GLY A 60 -5.88 -8.94 1.99
C GLY A 60 -5.53 -8.45 3.38
N GLU A 61 -4.58 -9.17 3.99
CA GLU A 61 -3.97 -8.76 5.24
C GLU A 61 -2.70 -7.96 4.94
N PHE A 62 -2.61 -6.73 5.43
CA PHE A 62 -1.47 -5.86 5.24
C PHE A 62 -0.73 -5.63 6.54
N ASN A 63 0.58 -5.82 6.49
CA ASN A 63 1.48 -5.46 7.58
C ASN A 63 2.18 -4.16 7.24
N VAL A 64 1.92 -3.13 8.04
CA VAL A 64 2.45 -1.78 7.85
C VAL A 64 3.50 -1.51 8.93
N PRO A 65 4.72 -1.08 8.56
CA PRO A 65 5.75 -0.76 9.53
C PRO A 65 5.35 0.43 10.40
N LYS A 66 5.99 0.58 11.55
CA LYS A 66 5.62 1.59 12.55
C LYS A 66 5.92 3.03 12.09
N GLU A 67 6.86 3.20 11.17
CA GLU A 67 7.38 4.50 10.78
C GLU A 67 7.43 4.69 9.27
N PHE A 68 7.26 5.94 8.83
CA PHE A 68 7.45 6.33 7.44
C PHE A 68 8.94 6.47 7.13
N GLN A 69 9.35 6.02 5.95
CA GLN A 69 10.65 6.32 5.38
C GLN A 69 10.59 7.65 4.63
N ARG A 70 11.40 8.63 5.04
CA ARG A 70 11.50 9.90 4.31
C ARG A 70 12.67 9.84 3.34
N LEU A 71 12.39 9.47 2.09
CA LEU A 71 13.39 9.44 1.02
C LEU A 71 13.68 10.83 0.43
N SER A 72 12.79 11.82 0.65
CA SER A 72 13.00 13.20 0.22
C SER A 72 12.17 14.18 1.07
N ALA A 73 12.47 15.49 0.99
CA ALA A 73 11.72 16.50 1.73
C ALA A 73 10.23 16.54 1.34
N ALA A 74 9.93 16.31 0.06
CA ALA A 74 8.58 16.39 -0.51
C ALA A 74 7.74 15.13 -0.27
N PHE A 75 8.36 13.96 0.00
CA PHE A 75 7.64 12.69 0.02
C PHE A 75 7.97 11.80 1.22
N LEU A 76 6.91 11.27 1.82
CA LEU A 76 6.94 10.17 2.78
C LEU A 76 6.64 8.86 2.04
N HIS A 77 7.40 7.82 2.37
CA HIS A 77 7.30 6.51 1.77
C HIS A 77 6.95 5.49 2.85
N LEU A 78 6.18 4.48 2.48
CA LEU A 78 5.81 3.40 3.37
C LEU A 78 5.82 2.09 2.60
N GLU A 79 6.74 1.21 2.96
CA GLU A 79 6.79 -0.15 2.44
C GLU A 79 5.85 -1.03 3.27
N VAL A 80 4.86 -1.63 2.62
CA VAL A 80 3.83 -2.45 3.22
C VAL A 80 4.00 -3.87 2.73
N SER A 81 4.11 -4.83 3.64
CA SER A 81 4.13 -6.25 3.29
C SER A 81 2.71 -6.78 3.12
N MET A 82 2.49 -7.53 2.04
CA MET A 82 1.23 -8.21 1.76
C MET A 82 1.29 -9.59 2.42
N GLY A 83 0.42 -9.84 3.40
CA GLY A 83 0.31 -11.11 4.09
C GLY A 83 -0.24 -12.23 3.20
N ALA A 84 -0.16 -13.47 3.67
CA ALA A 84 -0.47 -14.69 2.91
C ALA A 84 -1.89 -14.77 2.31
N LYS A 85 -2.84 -13.96 2.79
CA LYS A 85 -4.23 -13.88 2.30
C LYS A 85 -4.48 -12.76 1.29
N THR A 86 -3.49 -11.94 0.98
CA THR A 86 -3.63 -10.84 0.02
C THR A 86 -3.71 -11.41 -1.38
N GLU A 87 -4.77 -11.05 -2.12
CA GLU A 87 -5.19 -11.64 -3.41
C GLU A 87 -4.00 -12.33 -4.11
N LYS A 88 -3.82 -13.63 -3.81
CA LYS A 88 -2.82 -14.47 -4.48
C LYS A 88 -3.16 -14.35 -5.95
N LYS A 89 -2.25 -13.76 -6.72
CA LYS A 89 -2.40 -13.61 -8.16
C LYS A 89 -2.98 -14.91 -8.71
N ILE A 90 -4.08 -14.76 -9.45
CA ILE A 90 -4.51 -15.69 -10.47
C ILE A 90 -3.25 -16.11 -11.21
N ALA A 91 -2.78 -17.34 -10.96
CA ALA A 91 -1.63 -17.87 -11.67
C ALA A 91 -2.01 -17.89 -13.16
N PRO A 92 -1.17 -17.39 -14.07
CA PRO A 92 -1.37 -17.71 -15.47
C PRO A 92 -1.21 -19.22 -15.56
N ARG A 93 -2.30 -19.89 -15.93
CA ARG A 93 -2.31 -21.31 -16.26
C ARG A 93 -1.26 -21.51 -17.35
N ALA A 94 -0.12 -22.07 -16.99
CA ALA A 94 0.85 -22.55 -17.96
C ALA A 94 0.13 -23.57 -18.86
N THR A 95 0.17 -23.31 -20.16
CA THR A 95 -0.32 -24.23 -21.19
C THR A 95 0.86 -25.05 -21.70
#